data_AF-A0A367RWJ8-F1
#
_entry.id   AF-A0A367RWJ8-F1
#
_cell.length_a   1.000
_cell.length_b   1.000
_cell.length_c   1.000
_cell.angle_alpha   90.00
_cell.angle_beta   90.00
_cell.angle_gamma   90.00
#
_symmetry.space_group_name_H-M   'P 1'
#
loop_
_entity.id
_entity.type
_entity.pdbx_description
1 polymer ?
#
loop_
_entity_poly.entity_id
_entity_poly.type
_entity_poly.pdbx_seq_one_letter_code
_entity_poly.pdbx_strand_id
1 'polypeptide(L)'
;MLAGDEVVVSKSGKQTYGLDRFFSSLISKPISGLSFFTLSLVSVEERHSFPIQIEQVVKSDVEKTSVSPNPEIKTKEKRGRGRPKGSKNKKKTEVIFTSELLRIKKMINEQVLLIANFIPLTYLVLDVHFGNNNALQMARQVNLHIISKLRHDSALYIPYQNPDPNRRSRRKYGEAALKTGFPSQGTAEPEGR
;
A
#
# COMPACT_ATOMS: atom_id res chain seq x y z
N MET A 1 -7.12 13.19 -9.01
CA MET A 1 -6.41 12.01 -8.46
C MET A 1 -7.41 11.14 -7.71
N LEU A 2 -7.17 9.84 -7.56
CA LEU A 2 -8.02 8.98 -6.72
C LEU A 2 -7.39 8.87 -5.33
N ALA A 3 -8.17 8.99 -4.26
CA ALA A 3 -7.73 8.84 -2.87
C ALA A 3 -8.56 7.77 -2.17
N GLY A 4 -7.91 6.97 -1.32
CA GLY A 4 -8.56 5.94 -0.52
C GLY A 4 -8.18 6.06 0.96
N ASP A 5 -9.19 5.97 1.83
CA ASP A 5 -8.99 5.97 3.28
C ASP A 5 -10.01 5.09 4.00
N GLU A 6 -9.60 4.53 5.14
CA GLU A 6 -10.45 3.72 6.03
C GLU A 6 -10.98 4.58 7.19
N VAL A 7 -12.31 4.65 7.32
CA VAL A 7 -12.99 5.41 8.36
C VAL A 7 -13.72 4.47 9.30
N VAL A 8 -13.47 4.65 10.60
CA VAL A 8 -14.13 3.88 11.67
C VAL A 8 -15.17 4.74 12.37
N VAL A 9 -16.40 4.24 12.44
CA VAL A 9 -17.53 4.88 13.12
C VAL A 9 -17.92 4.06 14.34
N SER A 10 -17.94 4.69 15.52
CA SER A 10 -18.35 4.02 16.75
C SER A 10 -19.82 3.60 16.68
N LYS A 11 -20.12 2.41 17.20
CA LYS A 11 -21.49 1.91 17.26
C LYS A 11 -21.72 1.10 18.52
N SER A 12 -22.84 1.41 19.18
CA SER A 12 -23.35 0.67 20.34
C SER A 12 -24.33 -0.44 19.91
N GLY A 13 -24.51 -1.43 20.77
CA GLY A 13 -25.36 -2.60 20.53
C GLY A 13 -24.56 -3.83 20.08
N LYS A 14 -25.28 -4.89 19.68
CA LYS A 14 -24.68 -6.18 19.28
C LYS A 14 -25.24 -6.76 17.98
N GLN A 15 -26.31 -6.18 17.44
CA GLN A 15 -27.07 -6.75 16.31
C GLN A 15 -26.79 -6.07 14.97
N THR A 16 -25.88 -5.09 14.93
CA THR A 16 -25.53 -4.42 13.67
C THR A 16 -24.61 -5.30 12.83
N TYR A 17 -24.96 -5.48 11.55
CA TYR A 17 -24.13 -6.23 10.61
C TYR A 17 -22.75 -5.58 10.44
N GLY A 18 -21.69 -6.40 10.47
CA GLY A 18 -20.31 -5.94 10.35
C GLY A 18 -19.78 -5.18 11.59
N LEU A 19 -20.49 -5.24 12.72
CA LEU A 19 -20.00 -4.71 13.99
C LEU A 19 -18.80 -5.51 14.49
N ASP A 20 -17.67 -4.83 14.70
CA ASP A 20 -16.44 -5.43 15.21
C ASP A 20 -15.60 -4.37 15.96
N ARG A 21 -14.43 -4.75 16.44
CA ARG A 21 -13.44 -3.84 17.02
C ARG A 21 -12.45 -3.39 15.95
N PHE A 22 -12.44 -2.09 15.68
CA PHE A 22 -11.52 -1.47 14.74
C PHE A 22 -10.68 -0.41 15.47
N PHE A 23 -9.42 -0.23 15.07
CA PHE A 23 -8.55 0.78 15.67
C PHE A 23 -9.00 2.17 15.24
N SER A 24 -9.26 3.06 16.21
CA SER A 24 -9.55 4.47 15.94
C SER A 24 -8.32 5.30 16.27
N SER A 25 -7.76 6.00 15.28
CA SER A 25 -6.64 6.90 15.47
C SER A 25 -6.98 8.09 16.39
N LEU A 26 -8.23 8.57 16.36
CA LEU A 26 -8.72 9.64 17.23
C LEU A 26 -8.68 9.26 18.71
N ILE A 27 -9.04 8.01 19.02
CA ILE A 27 -9.08 7.50 20.41
C ILE A 27 -7.80 6.72 20.76
N SER A 28 -6.94 6.47 19.77
CA SER A 28 -5.71 5.67 19.85
C SER A 28 -5.94 4.27 20.45
N LYS A 29 -7.14 3.70 20.29
CA LYS A 29 -7.52 2.38 20.82
C LYS A 29 -8.52 1.68 19.89
N PRO A 30 -8.60 0.33 19.94
CA PRO A 30 -9.67 -0.41 19.28
C PRO A 30 -11.03 -0.13 19.91
N ILE A 31 -11.97 0.39 19.13
CA ILE A 31 -13.34 0.71 19.53
C ILE A 31 -14.34 -0.24 18.87
N SER A 32 -15.47 -0.47 19.53
CA SER A 32 -16.62 -1.15 18.91
C SER A 32 -17.26 -0.23 17.87
N GLY A 33 -17.35 -0.69 16.64
CA GLY A 33 -17.81 0.14 15.54
C GLY A 33 -17.93 -0.59 14.22
N LEU A 34 -18.15 0.20 13.18
CA LEU A 34 -18.17 -0.21 11.79
C LEU A 34 -16.97 0.43 11.10
N SER A 35 -16.34 -0.30 10.20
CA SER A 35 -15.31 0.24 9.32
C SER A 35 -15.83 0.36 7.89
N PHE A 36 -15.44 1.44 7.23
CA PHE A 36 -15.76 1.72 5.84
C PHE A 36 -14.49 2.14 5.11
N PHE A 37 -14.27 1.55 3.94
CA PHE A 37 -13.26 2.04 3.01
C PHE A 37 -13.93 3.00 2.03
N THR A 38 -13.38 4.20 1.92
CA THR A 38 -13.92 5.27 1.08
C THR A 38 -12.95 5.57 -0.04
N LEU A 39 -13.46 5.63 -1.28
CA LEU A 39 -12.74 6.16 -2.43
C LEU A 39 -13.30 7.52 -2.78
N SER A 40 -12.40 8.49 -2.98
CA SER A 40 -12.73 9.86 -3.33
C SER A 40 -11.93 10.33 -4.52
N LEU A 41 -12.58 11.05 -5.43
CA LEU A 41 -11.90 11.81 -6.46
C LEU A 41 -11.43 13.14 -5.87
N VAL A 42 -10.14 13.45 -5.99
CA VAL A 42 -9.56 14.68 -5.48
C VAL A 42 -9.18 15.60 -6.63
N SER A 43 -9.73 16.81 -6.62
CA SER A 43 -9.30 17.93 -7.46
C SER A 43 -8.19 18.68 -6.74
N VAL A 44 -7.00 18.72 -7.35
CA VAL A 44 -5.84 19.43 -6.78
C VAL A 44 -5.98 20.94 -6.92
N GLU A 45 -6.58 21.39 -8.04
CA GLU A 45 -6.82 22.80 -8.34
C GLU A 45 -7.83 23.41 -7.36
N GLU A 46 -8.97 22.75 -7.17
CA GLU A 46 -10.02 23.21 -6.26
C GLU A 46 -9.75 22.83 -4.80
N ARG A 47 -8.77 21.97 -4.54
CA ARG A 47 -8.48 21.40 -3.20
C ARG A 47 -9.71 20.74 -2.57
N HIS A 48 -10.54 20.13 -3.41
CA HIS A 48 -11.78 19.48 -3.02
C HIS A 48 -11.70 17.97 -3.20
N SER A 49 -12.32 17.25 -2.28
CA SER A 49 -12.52 15.80 -2.34
C SER A 49 -13.99 15.48 -2.58
N PHE A 50 -14.25 14.66 -3.59
CA PHE A 50 -15.57 14.17 -3.95
C PHE A 50 -15.63 12.67 -3.65
N PRO A 51 -16.30 12.22 -2.57
CA PRO A 51 -16.45 10.80 -2.29
C PRO A 51 -17.30 10.15 -3.38
N ILE A 52 -16.78 9.09 -4.00
CA ILE A 52 -17.41 8.42 -5.16
C ILE A 52 -17.86 6.99 -4.84
N GLN A 53 -17.20 6.31 -3.89
CA GLN A 53 -17.58 4.96 -3.49
C GLN A 53 -17.25 4.72 -2.02
N ILE A 54 -18.15 4.03 -1.33
CA ILE A 54 -17.98 3.64 0.07
C ILE A 54 -18.33 2.16 0.18
N GLU A 55 -17.44 1.35 0.74
CA GLU A 55 -17.69 -0.07 1.00
C GLU A 55 -17.45 -0.40 2.48
N GLN A 56 -18.37 -1.13 3.10
CA GLN A 56 -18.20 -1.58 4.48
C GLN A 56 -17.13 -2.67 4.57
N VAL A 57 -16.16 -2.47 5.46
CA VAL A 57 -15.12 -3.44 5.76
C VAL A 57 -15.64 -4.41 6.82
N VAL A 58 -16.13 -5.56 6.35
CA VAL A 58 -16.54 -6.67 7.22
C VAL A 58 -15.38 -7.66 7.35
N LYS A 59 -14.94 -7.89 8.58
CA LYS A 59 -13.93 -8.92 8.88
C LYS A 59 -14.55 -10.30 8.71
N SER A 60 -13.85 -11.15 7.97
CA SER A 60 -14.22 -12.56 7.86
C SER A 60 -13.95 -13.29 9.18
N ASP A 61 -14.62 -14.42 9.43
CA ASP A 61 -14.45 -15.17 10.68
C ASP A 61 -13.01 -15.71 10.86
N VAL A 62 -12.28 -15.88 9.74
CA VAL A 62 -10.86 -16.25 9.70
C VAL A 62 -9.96 -15.11 10.20
N GLU A 63 -10.30 -13.86 9.88
CA GLU A 63 -9.55 -12.70 10.33
C GLU A 63 -9.75 -12.45 11.83
N LYS A 64 -10.98 -12.66 12.34
CA LYS A 64 -11.30 -12.52 13.77
C LYS A 64 -10.51 -13.49 14.65
N THR A 65 -10.29 -14.72 14.18
CA THR A 65 -9.53 -15.73 14.94
C THR A 65 -8.03 -15.47 14.95
N SER A 66 -7.47 -14.78 13.95
CA SER A 66 -6.04 -14.44 13.90
C SER A 66 -5.60 -13.32 14.87
N VAL A 67 -6.55 -12.63 15.51
CA VAL A 67 -6.31 -11.56 16.50
C VAL A 67 -6.26 -12.12 17.94
N SER A 68 -6.43 -13.43 18.13
CA SER A 68 -6.18 -14.07 19.43
C SER A 68 -4.68 -13.98 19.79
N PRO A 69 -4.32 -13.51 21.00
CA PRO A 69 -2.93 -13.24 21.36
C PRO A 69 -2.25 -14.54 21.77
N ASN A 70 -1.63 -15.19 20.79
CA ASN A 70 -0.31 -15.80 20.83
C ASN A 70 -0.25 -16.83 19.72
N PRO A 71 0.54 -16.63 18.65
CA PRO A 71 1.09 -17.80 17.99
C PRO A 71 1.92 -18.51 19.06
N GLU A 72 1.48 -19.69 19.50
CA GLU A 72 2.36 -20.60 20.22
C GLU A 72 3.70 -20.58 19.52
N ILE A 73 4.72 -20.09 20.24
CA ILE A 73 6.09 -20.06 19.77
C ILE A 73 6.48 -21.53 19.67
N LYS A 74 6.17 -22.16 18.53
CA LYS A 74 6.83 -23.39 18.14
C LYS A 74 8.30 -23.04 18.12
N THR A 75 9.03 -23.57 19.09
CA THR A 75 10.47 -23.49 19.22
C THR A 75 11.08 -23.90 17.88
N LYS A 76 11.36 -22.92 17.03
CA LYS A 76 12.12 -23.16 15.81
C LYS A 76 13.50 -23.56 16.27
N GLU A 77 13.83 -24.84 16.09
CA GLU A 77 15.20 -25.34 16.22
C GLU A 77 16.15 -24.34 15.57
N LYS A 78 17.22 -23.96 16.28
CA LYS A 78 18.21 -22.99 15.81
C LYS A 78 18.80 -23.51 14.50
N ARG A 79 18.29 -23.00 13.39
CA ARG A 79 18.80 -23.32 12.05
C ARG A 79 20.27 -22.89 12.00
N GLY A 80 21.11 -23.74 11.42
CA GLY A 80 22.50 -23.40 11.14
C GLY A 80 22.59 -22.07 10.37
N ARG A 81 23.67 -21.32 10.59
CA ARG A 81 23.90 -20.04 9.92
C ARG A 81 23.77 -20.20 8.41
N GLY A 82 22.81 -19.50 7.80
CA GLY A 82 22.66 -19.45 6.36
C GLY A 82 21.21 -19.55 5.88
N ARG A 83 21.04 -19.24 4.59
CA ARG A 83 19.75 -19.35 3.91
C ARG A 83 19.33 -20.83 3.81
N PRO A 84 18.04 -21.18 4.03
CA PRO A 84 17.57 -22.55 3.89
C PRO A 84 17.95 -23.15 2.54
N LYS A 85 18.52 -24.36 2.56
CA LYS A 85 18.94 -25.10 1.36
C LYS A 85 17.74 -25.26 0.42
N GLY A 86 17.84 -24.74 -0.80
CA GLY A 86 16.77 -24.75 -1.81
C GLY A 86 15.90 -23.48 -1.88
N SER A 87 16.09 -22.49 -1.00
CA SER A 87 15.38 -21.21 -1.11
C SER A 87 15.88 -20.39 -2.31
N LYS A 88 15.07 -20.31 -3.37
CA LYS A 88 15.30 -19.40 -4.50
C LYS A 88 14.84 -17.97 -4.16
N ASN A 89 15.35 -16.97 -4.87
CA ASN A 89 14.85 -15.60 -4.75
C ASN A 89 13.41 -15.54 -5.24
N LYS A 90 12.49 -15.18 -4.35
CA LYS A 90 11.09 -14.92 -4.70
C LYS A 90 11.04 -13.71 -5.64
N LYS A 91 10.29 -13.81 -6.74
CA LYS A 91 9.99 -12.65 -7.58
C LYS A 91 9.12 -11.70 -6.76
N LYS A 92 9.61 -10.48 -6.50
CA LYS A 92 8.91 -9.48 -5.68
C LYS A 92 7.62 -8.94 -6.31
N THR A 93 7.41 -9.23 -7.60
CA THR A 93 6.23 -8.84 -8.38
C THR A 93 5.06 -9.81 -8.18
N GLU A 94 5.34 -11.07 -7.85
CA GLU A 94 4.32 -12.09 -7.58
C GLU A 94 3.95 -12.01 -6.09
N VAL A 95 2.92 -11.21 -5.82
CA VAL A 95 2.43 -10.93 -4.46
C VAL A 95 1.07 -11.58 -4.27
N ILE A 96 0.88 -12.21 -3.11
CA ILE A 96 -0.42 -12.65 -2.63
C ILE A 96 -1.11 -11.44 -2.00
N PHE A 97 -2.24 -11.01 -2.57
CA PHE A 97 -3.02 -9.90 -2.03
C PHE A 97 -3.84 -10.34 -0.82
N THR A 98 -3.93 -9.46 0.16
CA THR A 98 -4.89 -9.60 1.27
C THR A 98 -6.31 -9.40 0.75
N SER A 99 -7.29 -9.91 1.50
CA SER A 99 -8.72 -9.65 1.29
C SER A 99 -9.02 -8.15 1.14
N GLU A 100 -8.39 -7.33 2.00
CA GLU A 100 -8.43 -5.87 1.98
C GLU A 100 -7.96 -5.29 0.63
N LEU A 101 -6.76 -5.65 0.17
CA LEU A 101 -6.24 -5.16 -1.10
C LEU A 101 -7.06 -5.65 -2.30
N LEU A 102 -7.63 -6.86 -2.24
CA LEU A 102 -8.53 -7.35 -3.29
C LEU A 102 -9.82 -6.54 -3.37
N ARG A 103 -10.40 -6.17 -2.22
CA ARG A 103 -11.57 -5.28 -2.15
C ARG A 103 -11.25 -3.91 -2.75
N ILE A 104 -10.17 -3.28 -2.29
CA ILE A 104 -9.74 -1.97 -2.79
C ILE A 104 -9.48 -2.02 -4.29
N LYS A 105 -8.79 -3.06 -4.78
CA LYS A 105 -8.57 -3.27 -6.22
C LYS A 105 -9.87 -3.36 -7.00
N LYS A 106 -10.86 -4.09 -6.49
CA LYS A 106 -12.19 -4.21 -7.12
C LYS A 106 -12.86 -2.84 -7.22
N MET A 107 -12.92 -2.11 -6.11
CA MET A 107 -13.50 -0.76 -6.07
C MET A 107 -12.81 0.18 -7.07
N ILE A 108 -11.47 0.18 -7.08
CA ILE A 108 -10.70 1.00 -8.03
C ILE A 108 -11.04 0.65 -9.48
N ASN A 109 -11.10 -0.64 -9.82
CA ASN A 109 -11.43 -1.06 -11.19
C ASN A 109 -12.83 -0.61 -11.61
N GLU A 110 -13.82 -0.72 -10.72
CA GLU A 110 -15.19 -0.22 -10.98
C GLU A 110 -15.18 1.28 -11.25
N GLN A 111 -14.50 2.07 -10.42
CA GLN A 111 -14.42 3.53 -10.60
C GLN A 111 -13.62 3.94 -11.84
N VAL A 112 -12.49 3.28 -12.10
CA VAL A 112 -11.67 3.56 -13.27
C VAL A 112 -12.46 3.28 -14.55
N LEU A 113 -13.23 2.20 -14.62
CA LEU A 113 -14.08 1.91 -15.79
C LEU A 113 -15.15 2.97 -16.03
N LEU A 114 -15.76 3.51 -14.95
CA LEU A 114 -16.77 4.55 -15.05
C LEU A 114 -16.18 5.91 -15.44
N ILE A 115 -14.97 6.22 -14.96
CA ILE A 115 -14.35 7.56 -15.08
C ILE A 115 -13.39 7.65 -16.27
N ALA A 116 -12.86 6.53 -16.79
CA ALA A 116 -11.79 6.49 -17.78
C ALA A 116 -12.03 7.36 -19.02
N ASN A 117 -13.30 7.53 -19.44
CA ASN A 117 -13.64 8.32 -20.63
C ASN A 117 -13.80 9.83 -20.36
N PHE A 118 -13.83 10.24 -19.09
CA PHE A 118 -14.10 11.62 -18.69
C PHE A 118 -12.86 12.31 -18.11
N ILE A 119 -12.12 11.60 -17.25
CA ILE A 119 -11.02 12.20 -16.48
C ILE A 119 -9.81 11.25 -16.50
N PRO A 120 -8.62 11.71 -16.93
CA PRO A 120 -7.42 10.88 -16.87
C PRO A 120 -7.01 10.66 -15.41
N LEU A 121 -7.11 9.41 -14.96
CA LEU A 121 -6.67 8.99 -13.63
C LEU A 121 -5.27 8.39 -13.71
N THR A 122 -4.28 9.12 -13.16
CA THR A 122 -2.87 8.68 -13.14
C THR A 122 -2.41 8.23 -11.76
N TYR A 123 -2.97 8.83 -10.70
CA TYR A 123 -2.45 8.67 -9.34
C TYR A 123 -3.49 8.13 -8.36
N LEU A 124 -3.03 7.26 -7.48
CA LEU A 124 -3.76 6.68 -6.36
C LEU A 124 -3.09 7.09 -5.04
N VAL A 125 -3.76 7.90 -4.23
CA VAL A 125 -3.29 8.33 -2.91
C VAL A 125 -3.84 7.36 -1.87
N LEU A 126 -2.95 6.80 -1.05
CA LEU A 126 -3.31 5.91 0.06
C LEU A 126 -2.52 6.27 1.31
N ASP A 127 -3.04 5.88 2.46
CA ASP A 127 -2.42 6.14 3.76
C ASP A 127 -1.08 5.36 3.95
N VAL A 128 -0.46 5.53 5.13
CA VAL A 128 0.82 4.86 5.48
C VAL A 128 0.68 3.34 5.63
N HIS A 129 -0.50 2.83 5.99
CA HIS A 129 -0.75 1.38 6.10
C HIS A 129 -0.57 0.70 4.74
N PHE A 130 -0.99 1.38 3.66
CA PHE A 130 -0.76 0.95 2.28
C PHE A 130 0.64 1.28 1.72
N GLY A 131 1.57 1.80 2.54
CA GLY A 131 2.95 2.09 2.15
C GLY A 131 3.85 0.84 1.99
N ASN A 132 3.33 -0.23 1.40
CA ASN A 132 3.99 -1.53 1.30
C ASN A 132 4.07 -2.05 -0.15
N ASN A 133 4.93 -3.06 -0.39
CA ASN A 133 5.11 -3.61 -1.75
C ASN A 133 3.82 -4.22 -2.31
N ASN A 134 2.92 -4.74 -1.47
CA ASN A 134 1.70 -5.39 -1.95
C ASN A 134 0.74 -4.36 -2.54
N ALA A 135 0.52 -3.25 -1.84
CA ALA A 135 -0.27 -2.13 -2.33
C ALA A 135 0.37 -1.48 -3.57
N LEU A 136 1.71 -1.37 -3.62
CA LEU A 136 2.41 -0.92 -4.83
C LEU A 136 2.14 -1.82 -6.03
N GLN A 137 2.24 -3.15 -5.88
CA GLN A 137 1.94 -4.06 -6.98
C GLN A 137 0.45 -4.00 -7.38
N MET A 138 -0.46 -3.84 -6.42
CA MET A 138 -1.88 -3.63 -6.69
C MET A 138 -2.11 -2.38 -7.55
N ALA A 139 -1.52 -1.24 -7.16
CA ALA A 139 -1.63 0.02 -7.91
C ALA A 139 -1.09 -0.12 -9.34
N ARG A 140 0.05 -0.80 -9.51
CA ARG A 140 0.61 -1.07 -10.84
C ARG A 140 -0.28 -1.97 -11.70
N GLN A 141 -1.00 -2.92 -11.11
CA GLN A 141 -1.94 -3.79 -11.85
C GLN A 141 -3.17 -3.04 -12.36
N VAL A 142 -3.57 -1.95 -11.68
CA VAL A 142 -4.67 -1.07 -12.11
C VAL A 142 -4.18 0.11 -12.94
N ASN A 143 -2.92 0.09 -13.39
CA ASN A 143 -2.26 1.16 -14.15
C ASN A 143 -2.28 2.53 -13.44
N LEU A 144 -2.24 2.56 -12.11
CA LEU A 144 -2.13 3.78 -11.31
C LEU A 144 -0.79 3.88 -10.60
N HIS A 145 -0.33 5.12 -10.39
CA HIS A 145 0.84 5.43 -9.60
C HIS A 145 0.45 5.68 -8.14
N ILE A 146 0.95 4.85 -7.22
CA ILE A 146 0.68 5.02 -5.79
C ILE A 146 1.46 6.20 -5.21
N ILE A 147 0.77 7.03 -4.42
CA ILE A 147 1.34 8.05 -3.55
C ILE A 147 0.95 7.68 -2.14
N SER A 148 1.93 7.29 -1.32
CA SER A 148 1.72 6.92 0.07
C SER A 148 2.97 7.27 0.88
N LYS A 149 2.76 7.51 2.18
CA LYS A 149 3.86 7.72 3.12
C LYS A 149 4.55 6.39 3.38
N LEU A 150 5.86 6.34 3.12
CA LEU A 150 6.66 5.16 3.46
C LEU A 150 6.96 5.13 4.96
N ARG A 151 7.07 3.92 5.50
CA ARG A 151 7.50 3.70 6.88
C ARG A 151 8.97 4.08 7.06
N HIS A 152 9.35 4.48 8.28
CA HIS A 152 10.72 4.87 8.64
C HIS A 152 11.78 3.77 8.40
N ASP A 153 11.37 2.51 8.39
CA ASP A 153 12.22 1.33 8.15
C ASP A 153 12.36 0.98 6.66
N SER A 154 11.83 1.82 5.76
CA SER A 154 11.90 1.59 4.31
C SER A 154 13.29 1.88 3.76
N ALA A 155 13.96 0.87 3.21
CA ALA A 155 15.26 1.03 2.58
C ALA A 155 15.13 1.47 1.12
N LEU A 156 15.28 2.78 0.87
CA LEU A 156 15.21 3.38 -0.46
C LEU A 156 16.58 3.37 -1.16
N TYR A 157 16.60 2.87 -2.40
CA TYR A 157 17.80 2.84 -3.22
C TYR A 157 17.50 3.35 -4.63
N ILE A 158 18.39 4.16 -5.17
CA ILE A 158 18.37 4.56 -6.57
C ILE A 158 18.77 3.34 -7.43
N PRO A 159 18.13 3.09 -8.58
CA PRO A 159 18.57 2.03 -9.50
C PRO A 159 20.04 2.21 -9.89
N TYR A 160 20.80 1.10 -9.90
CA TYR A 160 22.20 1.16 -10.30
C TYR A 160 22.31 1.40 -11.81
N GLN A 161 22.97 2.49 -12.21
CA GLN A 161 23.01 2.96 -13.60
C GLN A 161 24.10 2.33 -14.47
N ASN A 162 25.13 1.72 -13.87
CA ASN A 162 26.32 1.25 -14.60
C ASN A 162 26.44 -0.28 -14.59
N PRO A 163 25.60 -1.03 -15.34
CA PRO A 163 25.67 -2.48 -15.37
C PRO A 163 27.02 -2.94 -15.92
N ASP A 164 27.87 -3.50 -15.06
CA ASP A 164 29.17 -4.03 -15.44
C ASP A 164 29.01 -5.44 -16.05
N PRO A 165 29.33 -5.63 -17.35
CA PRO A 165 29.19 -6.93 -18.02
C PRO A 165 30.16 -8.00 -17.51
N ASN A 166 31.28 -7.62 -16.89
CA ASN A 166 32.34 -8.54 -16.45
C ASN A 166 32.19 -9.00 -14.98
N ARG A 167 31.24 -8.45 -14.24
CA ARG A 167 31.08 -8.74 -12.81
C ARG A 167 30.15 -9.93 -12.57
N ARG A 168 30.64 -10.97 -11.88
CA ARG A 168 29.84 -12.17 -11.51
C ARG A 168 28.58 -11.87 -10.67
N SER A 169 28.51 -10.71 -10.03
CA SER A 169 27.35 -10.26 -9.25
C SER A 169 26.81 -8.94 -9.79
N ARG A 170 25.62 -8.99 -10.39
CA ARG A 170 24.89 -7.80 -10.88
C ARG A 170 24.40 -6.99 -9.67
N ARG A 171 25.08 -5.88 -9.37
CA ARG A 171 24.59 -4.89 -8.40
C ARG A 171 23.27 -4.31 -8.94
N LYS A 172 22.17 -4.49 -8.20
CA LYS A 172 20.83 -3.97 -8.58
C LYS A 172 20.52 -2.60 -7.98
N TYR A 173 21.08 -2.33 -6.81
CA TYR A 173 20.81 -1.14 -6.02
C TYR A 173 22.05 -0.25 -6.00
N GLY A 174 21.87 1.03 -6.35
CA GLY A 174 22.87 2.08 -6.33
C GLY A 174 23.04 2.67 -4.94
N GLU A 175 22.99 4.00 -4.84
CA GLU A 175 23.09 4.72 -3.58
C GLU A 175 21.77 4.72 -2.80
N ALA A 176 21.87 4.84 -1.48
CA ALA A 176 20.71 4.94 -0.60
C ALA A 176 20.10 6.35 -0.71
N ALA A 177 18.84 6.43 -1.13
CA ALA A 177 18.16 7.70 -1.41
C ALA A 177 17.83 8.54 -0.17
N LEU A 178 18.05 8.03 1.04
CA LEU A 178 17.87 8.77 2.30
C LEU A 178 19.14 9.52 2.73
N LYS A 179 20.32 9.21 2.14
CA LYS A 179 21.59 9.89 2.47
C LYS A 179 21.89 11.05 1.54
N THR A 180 21.45 10.95 0.30
CA THR A 180 21.50 12.01 -0.69
C THR A 180 20.09 12.58 -0.77
N GLY A 181 19.90 13.87 -0.49
CA GLY A 181 18.62 14.52 -0.74
C GLY A 181 18.14 14.20 -2.17
N PHE A 182 16.81 14.13 -2.37
CA PHE A 182 16.27 13.89 -3.71
C PHE A 182 16.97 14.84 -4.70
N PRO A 183 17.54 14.33 -5.80
CA PRO A 183 18.20 15.20 -6.75
C PRO A 183 17.16 16.23 -7.20
N SER A 184 17.47 17.51 -6.96
CA SER A 184 16.70 18.62 -7.51
C SER A 184 16.57 18.36 -9.00
N GLN A 185 15.33 18.29 -9.49
CA GLN A 185 15.03 18.20 -10.92
C GLN A 185 15.93 19.21 -11.64
N GLY A 186 16.74 18.71 -12.58
CA GLY A 186 17.62 19.54 -13.38
C GLY A 186 16.77 20.62 -14.04
N THR A 187 17.14 21.87 -13.79
CA THR A 187 16.74 23.00 -14.60
C THR A 187 17.01 22.64 -16.05
N ALA A 188 15.97 22.59 -16.87
CA ALA A 188 16.13 22.58 -18.32
C ALA A 188 17.00 23.80 -18.68
N GLU A 189 18.22 23.55 -19.15
CA GLU A 189 19.02 24.59 -19.78
C GLU A 189 18.22 25.13 -20.98
N PRO A 190 18.11 26.45 -21.13
CA PRO A 190 17.50 27.01 -22.32
C PRO A 190 18.45 26.74 -23.49
N GLU A 191 17.91 26.12 -24.55
CA GLU A 191 18.60 25.99 -25.84
C GLU A 191 19.12 27.37 -26.27
N GLY A 192 20.44 27.45 -26.44
CA GLY A 192 21.12 28.64 -26.88
C GLY A 192 21.11 28.76 -28.41
N ARG A 193 20.62 29.91 -28.86
CA ARG A 193 20.85 30.63 -30.13
C ARG A 193 20.42 29.99 -31.45
#